data_AF-A0A2V6DAM2-F1
#
_entry.id   AF-A0A2V6DAM2-F1
#
_cell.length_a   1.000
_cell.length_b   1.000
_cell.length_c   1.000
_cell.angle_alpha   90.00
_cell.angle_beta   90.00
_cell.angle_gamma   90.00
#
_symmetry.space_group_name_H-M   'P 1'
#
loop_
_entity.id
_entity.type
_entity.pdbx_description
1 polymer ?
#
loop_
_entity_poly.entity_id
_entity_poly.type
_entity_poly.pdbx_seq_one_letter_code
_entity_poly.pdbx_strand_id
1 'polypeptide(L)'
;EIETYAPTPEPSPAKPWFRVFLPQRVYLKLVESDPAEVTWRFRGEKGGFSGTHLEITPQGRDFNYQASGGTLKMALIPNLQLRDTHLLITKKLLTLYNLDLQSVGDAAGIIHAEGTAGTGEDRSVDFNFNFERIPVEEWLPRQWRKHVRGTASGKILWRGKNPKLESSTGEAKLRVDGGRIIELPFLENVAKITNEKALERLTLNDCSFALAWNYPKAEIKNIAIEERGKFRVVGRIQVEKKELSGTIELGVARYLLDWLPKPEEVFPHQHDGFLWTTVHLSGTTDAPQQDLSPRIMEVFKENPGAALGLLLRQFGEWLKNAFGGE
;
A
#
# COMPACT_ATOMS: atom_id res chain seq x y z
N GLU A 1 22.11 4.30 -1.66
CA GLU A 1 22.58 3.56 -0.46
C GLU A 1 22.48 4.51 0.73
N ILE A 2 22.09 4.05 1.92
CA ILE A 2 22.07 4.91 3.12
C ILE A 2 23.38 4.65 3.85
N GLU A 3 24.27 5.64 3.94
CA GLU A 3 25.53 5.50 4.65
C GLU A 3 25.27 5.29 6.16
N THR A 4 26.09 4.47 6.82
CA THR A 4 26.00 4.28 8.28
C THR A 4 27.30 4.73 8.88
N TYR A 5 27.29 5.83 9.63
CA TYR A 5 28.43 6.16 10.48
C TYR A 5 28.40 5.25 11.71
N ALA A 6 29.42 4.42 11.86
CA ALA A 6 29.69 3.70 13.10
C ALA A 6 30.69 4.54 13.92
N PRO A 7 30.27 5.20 15.01
CA PRO A 7 31.20 5.93 15.85
C PRO A 7 32.18 4.94 16.49
N THR A 8 33.47 5.10 16.25
CA THR A 8 34.53 4.59 17.12
C THR A 8 34.72 5.59 18.25
N PRO A 9 34.22 5.34 19.46
CA PRO A 9 34.38 6.28 20.56
C PRO A 9 35.87 6.37 20.92
N GLU A 10 36.46 7.55 20.77
CA GLU A 10 37.80 7.81 21.30
C GLU A 10 37.75 7.73 22.85
N PRO A 11 38.78 7.16 23.50
CA PRO A 11 38.85 7.15 24.94
C PRO A 11 38.79 8.58 25.48
N SER A 12 37.94 8.82 26.49
CA SER A 12 37.81 10.15 27.10
C SER A 12 39.20 10.64 27.55
N PRO A 13 39.66 11.80 27.05
CA PRO A 13 40.98 12.31 27.40
C PRO A 13 41.09 12.54 28.91
N ALA A 14 42.30 12.38 29.45
CA ALA A 14 42.58 12.67 30.85
C ALA A 14 42.13 14.09 31.20
N LYS A 15 41.57 14.28 32.40
CA LYS A 15 41.01 15.57 32.84
C LYS A 15 42.06 16.68 32.69
N PRO A 16 41.83 17.69 31.83
CA PRO A 16 42.82 18.71 31.56
C PRO A 16 43.06 19.61 32.79
N TRP A 17 44.26 20.18 32.89
CA TRP A 17 44.67 21.09 33.98
C TRP A 17 43.74 22.30 34.14
N PHE A 18 43.11 22.75 33.05
CA PHE A 18 42.19 23.89 33.03
C PHE A 18 40.75 23.54 33.43
N ARG A 19 40.47 22.32 33.92
CA ARG A 19 39.12 21.92 34.37
C ARG A 19 38.52 22.86 35.44
N VAL A 20 39.35 23.51 36.24
CA VAL A 20 38.94 24.50 37.26
C VAL A 20 38.29 25.74 36.61
N PHE A 21 38.65 26.04 35.37
CA PHE A 21 38.11 27.17 34.61
C PHE A 21 36.95 26.78 33.69
N LEU A 22 36.68 25.48 33.53
CA LEU A 22 35.55 25.02 32.73
C LEU A 22 34.23 25.22 33.48
N PRO A 23 33.16 25.62 32.79
CA PRO A 23 31.85 25.75 33.41
C PRO A 23 31.40 24.41 33.98
N GLN A 24 30.85 24.43 35.20
CA GLN A 24 30.34 23.23 35.87
C GLN A 24 29.09 22.64 35.18
N ARG A 25 28.41 23.47 34.36
CA ARG A 25 27.21 23.09 33.61
C ARG A 25 27.24 23.72 32.23
N VAL A 26 26.91 22.92 31.23
CA VAL A 26 26.62 23.38 29.87
C VAL A 26 25.14 23.18 29.64
N TYR A 27 24.46 24.22 29.18
CA TYR A 27 23.06 24.14 28.79
C TYR A 27 23.00 24.06 27.28
N LEU A 28 22.60 22.90 26.77
CA LEU A 28 22.29 22.76 25.36
C LEU A 28 21.08 23.64 25.05
N LYS A 29 21.19 24.52 24.05
CA LYS A 29 20.08 25.37 23.59
C LYS A 29 19.48 24.88 22.27
N LEU A 30 20.35 24.40 21.39
CA LEU A 30 20.01 24.02 20.03
C LEU A 30 21.05 22.98 19.56
N VAL A 31 20.59 21.94 18.88
CA VAL A 31 21.42 21.13 17.99
C VAL A 31 20.86 21.33 16.59
N GLU A 32 21.73 21.67 15.66
CA GLU A 32 21.37 21.86 14.26
C GLU A 32 22.33 21.03 13.41
N SER A 33 21.82 20.41 12.34
CA SER A 33 22.62 19.65 11.39
C SER A 33 22.09 19.87 9.98
N ASP A 34 23.01 20.24 9.08
CA ASP A 34 22.74 20.42 7.65
C ASP A 34 23.94 19.93 6.82
N PRO A 35 23.87 18.74 6.18
CA PRO A 35 22.78 17.75 6.22
C PRO A 35 22.88 16.77 7.39
N ALA A 36 21.79 16.06 7.70
CA ALA A 36 21.71 14.93 8.62
C ALA A 36 21.23 13.65 7.93
N GLU A 37 21.72 12.52 8.42
CA GLU A 37 21.28 11.17 8.04
C GLU A 37 20.64 10.50 9.25
N VAL A 38 19.30 10.38 9.23
CA VAL A 38 18.53 9.76 10.31
C VAL A 38 18.13 8.37 9.85
N THR A 39 18.56 7.33 10.56
CA THR A 39 18.34 5.95 10.11
C THR A 39 17.72 5.08 11.20
N TRP A 40 16.85 4.16 10.79
CA TRP A 40 16.19 3.17 11.64
C TRP A 40 16.10 1.83 10.91
N ARG A 41 15.65 0.79 11.63
CA ARG A 41 15.32 -0.51 11.03
C ARG A 41 13.81 -0.72 11.03
N PHE A 42 13.25 -1.09 9.89
CA PHE A 42 11.85 -1.46 9.71
C PHE A 42 11.78 -2.87 9.11
N ARG A 43 11.17 -3.82 9.83
CA ARG A 43 11.08 -5.24 9.41
C ARG A 43 12.43 -5.87 9.00
N GLY A 44 13.52 -5.48 9.67
CA GLY A 44 14.88 -5.96 9.37
C GLY A 44 15.63 -5.13 8.32
N GLU A 45 14.89 -4.38 7.49
CA GLU A 45 15.42 -3.49 6.45
C GLU A 45 15.82 -2.13 7.01
N LYS A 46 16.79 -1.47 6.37
CA LYS A 46 17.21 -0.11 6.74
C LYS A 46 16.25 0.91 6.12
N GLY A 47 15.71 1.81 6.96
CA GLY A 47 14.95 2.99 6.56
C GLY A 47 15.62 4.25 7.08
N GLY A 48 15.34 5.40 6.48
CA GLY A 48 15.91 6.65 6.95
C GLY A 48 15.49 7.89 6.17
N PHE A 49 15.71 9.05 6.78
CA PHE A 49 15.77 10.33 6.08
C PHE A 49 17.23 10.62 5.73
N SER A 50 17.46 10.94 4.45
CA SER A 50 18.78 11.24 3.91
C SER A 50 18.81 12.68 3.41
N GLY A 51 19.87 13.40 3.76
CA GLY A 51 20.03 14.82 3.44
C GLY A 51 19.00 15.74 4.10
N THR A 52 18.55 15.42 5.32
CA THR A 52 17.55 16.24 6.02
C THR A 52 18.22 17.33 6.83
N HIS A 53 17.64 18.53 6.85
CA HIS A 53 17.95 19.51 7.88
C HIS A 53 17.28 19.06 9.18
N LEU A 54 18.01 19.05 10.29
CA LEU A 54 17.52 18.58 11.59
C LEU A 54 17.82 19.62 12.67
N GLU A 55 16.77 20.05 13.35
CA GLU A 55 16.82 20.94 14.51
C GLU A 55 16.32 20.19 15.76
N ILE A 56 17.08 20.27 16.86
CA ILE A 56 16.71 19.68 18.14
C ILE A 56 16.76 20.76 19.21
N THR A 57 15.63 21.01 19.84
CA THR A 57 15.50 22.00 20.93
C THR A 57 15.11 21.33 22.23
N PRO A 58 15.75 21.66 23.37
CA PRO A 58 15.36 21.12 24.65
C PRO A 58 13.96 21.60 25.05
N GLN A 59 13.12 20.66 25.52
CA GLN A 59 11.83 20.94 26.13
C GLN A 59 11.80 20.33 27.54
N GLY A 60 12.19 21.13 28.54
CA GLY A 60 12.30 20.65 29.91
C GLY A 60 13.41 19.61 30.07
N ARG A 61 13.03 18.34 30.25
CA ARG A 61 13.97 17.20 30.32
C ARG A 61 14.02 16.37 29.03
N ASP A 62 13.16 16.70 28.07
CA ASP A 62 12.98 15.99 26.82
C ASP A 62 13.43 16.89 25.65
N PHE A 63 13.24 16.43 24.42
CA PHE A 63 13.66 17.15 23.22
C PHE A 63 12.54 17.20 22.19
N ASN A 64 12.36 18.39 21.60
CA ASN A 64 11.64 18.57 20.35
C ASN A 64 12.60 18.41 19.20
N TYR A 65 12.11 17.78 18.14
CA TYR A 65 12.84 17.59 16.91
C TYR A 65 11.99 18.12 15.78
N GLN A 66 12.60 18.95 14.94
CA GLN A 66 12.04 19.43 13.70
C GLN A 66 12.98 19.02 12.58
N ALA A 67 12.42 18.52 11.48
CA ALA A 67 13.23 18.21 10.31
C ALA A 67 12.51 18.61 9.03
N SER A 68 13.28 19.09 8.07
CA SER A 68 12.77 19.53 6.78
C SER A 68 13.78 19.23 5.68
N GLY A 69 13.28 19.08 4.45
CA GLY A 69 14.11 18.71 3.31
C GLY A 69 14.67 17.28 3.40
N GLY A 70 15.39 16.88 2.37
CA GLY A 70 15.90 15.52 2.25
C GLY A 70 14.86 14.52 1.70
N THR A 71 15.19 13.25 1.79
CA THR A 71 14.40 12.16 1.17
C THR A 71 14.27 10.98 2.13
N LEU A 72 13.02 10.56 2.36
CA LEU A 72 12.69 9.28 2.98
C LEU A 72 13.04 8.14 2.03
N LYS A 73 13.87 7.22 2.51
CA LYS A 73 14.26 5.98 1.82
C LYS A 73 13.95 4.82 2.75
N MET A 74 13.06 3.91 2.35
CA MET A 74 12.72 2.72 3.13
C MET A 74 12.25 1.59 2.22
N ALA A 75 12.43 0.34 2.65
CA ALA A 75 11.89 -0.80 1.92
C ALA A 75 10.35 -0.73 1.82
N LEU A 76 9.80 -1.25 0.72
CA LEU A 76 8.36 -1.34 0.42
C LEU A 76 7.62 -0.01 0.16
N ILE A 77 8.28 1.13 0.29
CA ILE A 77 7.74 2.43 -0.11
C ILE A 77 8.65 3.10 -1.14
N PRO A 78 8.11 3.89 -2.09
CA PRO A 78 8.94 4.70 -2.96
C PRO A 78 9.65 5.80 -2.17
N ASN A 79 10.63 6.43 -2.81
CA ASN A 79 11.30 7.59 -2.22
C ASN A 79 10.31 8.75 -2.10
N LEU A 80 10.30 9.42 -0.95
CA LEU A 80 9.43 10.56 -0.69
C LEU A 80 10.26 11.75 -0.20
N GLN A 81 9.95 12.96 -0.64
CA GLN A 81 10.60 14.17 -0.13
C GLN A 81 9.99 14.53 1.21
N LEU A 82 10.84 14.80 2.20
CA LEU A 82 10.38 15.35 3.48
C LEU A 82 10.15 16.85 3.31
N ARG A 83 8.92 17.30 3.55
CA ARG A 83 8.55 18.72 3.51
C ARG A 83 8.75 19.32 4.89
N ASP A 84 8.15 18.71 5.89
CA ASP A 84 8.25 19.14 7.28
C ASP A 84 7.92 17.96 8.21
N THR A 85 8.51 17.96 9.40
CA THR A 85 8.09 17.07 10.47
C THR A 85 8.41 17.70 11.81
N HIS A 86 7.49 17.55 12.76
CA HIS A 86 7.68 17.97 14.14
C HIS A 86 7.29 16.83 15.08
N LEU A 87 8.23 16.47 15.95
CA LEU A 87 8.07 15.38 16.88
C LEU A 87 8.64 15.72 18.26
N LEU A 88 7.97 15.24 19.29
CA LEU A 88 8.42 15.29 20.68
C LEU A 88 8.72 13.86 21.13
N ILE A 89 9.94 13.60 21.56
CA ILE A 89 10.31 12.32 22.15
C ILE A 89 10.59 12.55 23.64
N THR A 90 9.78 11.90 24.46
CA THR A 90 9.95 11.84 25.91
C THR A 90 10.33 10.44 26.36
N LYS A 91 10.66 10.29 27.64
CA LYS A 91 10.91 8.97 28.26
C LYS A 91 9.75 7.97 28.09
N LYS A 92 8.50 8.44 27.97
CA LYS A 92 7.31 7.57 27.93
C LYS A 92 6.55 7.60 26.60
N LEU A 93 6.68 8.68 25.85
CA LEU A 93 5.83 8.97 24.70
C LEU A 93 6.66 9.61 23.58
N LEU A 94 6.45 9.11 22.37
CA LEU A 94 6.74 9.79 21.12
C LEU A 94 5.42 10.39 20.63
N THR A 95 5.42 11.69 20.36
CA THR A 95 4.32 12.39 19.71
C THR A 95 4.81 12.91 18.37
N LEU A 96 4.18 12.45 17.29
CA LEU A 96 4.36 12.98 15.96
C LEU A 96 3.24 14.00 15.72
N TYR A 97 3.57 15.29 15.80
CA TYR A 97 2.59 16.36 15.57
C TYR A 97 2.23 16.46 14.10
N ASN A 98 3.22 16.35 13.22
CA ASN A 98 3.04 16.23 11.78
C ASN A 98 4.25 15.56 11.13
N LEU A 99 3.99 14.91 10.01
CA LEU A 99 4.96 14.43 9.04
C LEU A 99 4.35 14.65 7.67
N ASP A 100 4.90 15.62 6.95
CA ASP A 100 4.48 15.99 5.61
C ASP A 100 5.50 15.48 4.61
N LEU A 101 5.08 14.53 3.78
CA LEU A 101 5.87 13.92 2.73
C LEU A 101 5.26 14.23 1.38
N GLN A 102 6.10 14.25 0.34
CA GLN A 102 5.65 14.44 -1.03
C GLN A 102 6.26 13.39 -1.95
N SER A 103 5.51 12.95 -2.96
CA SER A 103 6.02 12.07 -4.01
C SER A 103 7.17 12.76 -4.78
N VAL A 104 8.23 12.01 -5.06
CA VAL A 104 9.35 12.52 -5.84
C VAL A 104 8.93 12.60 -7.31
N GLY A 105 8.94 13.80 -7.90
CA GLY A 105 8.60 14.01 -9.31
C GLY A 105 7.13 14.34 -9.57
N ASP A 106 6.24 14.20 -8.58
CA ASP A 106 4.87 14.71 -8.63
C ASP A 106 4.56 15.55 -7.39
N ALA A 107 4.57 16.87 -7.56
CA ALA A 107 4.32 17.81 -6.48
C ALA A 107 2.88 17.75 -5.94
N ALA A 108 1.95 17.13 -6.66
CA ALA A 108 0.57 17.01 -6.22
C ALA A 108 0.36 15.85 -5.24
N GLY A 109 1.25 14.86 -5.22
CA GLY A 109 1.15 13.70 -4.34
C GLY A 109 1.66 14.01 -2.94
N ILE A 110 0.76 14.12 -1.96
CA ILE A 110 1.09 14.49 -0.58
C ILE A 110 0.67 13.40 0.42
N ILE A 111 1.46 13.21 1.46
CA ILE A 111 1.16 12.32 2.58
C ILE A 111 1.35 13.10 3.88
N HIS A 112 0.34 13.09 4.72
CA HIS A 112 0.36 13.66 6.05
C HIS A 112 0.20 12.56 7.08
N ALA A 113 1.03 12.54 8.12
CA ALA A 113 0.91 11.62 9.24
C ALA A 113 1.03 12.33 10.59
N GLU A 114 0.26 11.86 11.56
CA GLU A 114 0.27 12.33 12.94
C GLU A 114 -0.01 11.15 13.86
N GLY A 115 0.39 11.25 15.13
CA GLY A 115 0.06 10.21 16.09
C GLY A 115 0.99 10.11 17.28
N THR A 116 0.87 9.02 17.99
CA THR A 116 1.63 8.76 19.21
C THR A 116 2.09 7.31 19.31
N ALA A 117 3.22 7.12 19.98
CA ALA A 117 3.75 5.81 20.32
C ALA A 117 4.35 5.81 21.73
N GLY A 118 4.06 4.80 22.54
CA GLY A 118 4.73 4.59 23.82
C GLY A 118 6.19 4.15 23.64
N THR A 119 7.11 4.76 24.40
CA THR A 119 8.57 4.51 24.30
C THR A 119 9.15 3.70 25.47
N GLY A 120 8.30 3.17 26.36
CA GLY A 120 8.72 2.51 27.61
C GLY A 120 7.96 1.21 27.92
N GLU A 121 7.35 1.16 29.12
CA GLU A 121 6.44 0.07 29.51
C GLU A 121 5.19 0.05 28.62
N ASP A 122 4.63 1.23 28.38
CA ASP A 122 3.66 1.43 27.32
C ASP A 122 4.39 1.40 25.97
N ARG A 123 3.88 0.54 25.09
CA ARG A 123 4.34 0.40 23.71
C ARG A 123 3.23 0.66 22.71
N SER A 124 2.05 1.08 23.18
CA SER A 124 0.90 1.29 22.33
C SER A 124 1.19 2.30 21.22
N VAL A 125 0.50 2.14 20.11
CA VAL A 125 0.61 3.00 18.94
C VAL A 125 -0.78 3.46 18.52
N ASP A 126 -0.90 4.73 18.12
CA ASP A 126 -2.08 5.29 17.47
C ASP A 126 -1.62 6.33 16.44
N PHE A 127 -1.75 6.01 15.16
CA PHE A 127 -1.32 6.85 14.06
C PHE A 127 -2.42 7.03 13.02
N ASN A 128 -2.54 8.27 12.54
CA ASN A 128 -3.38 8.64 11.41
C ASN A 128 -2.47 8.96 10.23
N PHE A 129 -2.82 8.47 9.05
CA PHE A 129 -2.19 8.83 7.79
C PHE A 129 -3.28 9.29 6.83
N ASN A 130 -3.09 10.43 6.20
CA ASN A 130 -3.90 10.89 5.08
C ASN A 130 -2.97 11.02 3.88
N PHE A 131 -3.43 10.61 2.71
CA PHE A 131 -2.67 10.77 1.48
C PHE A 131 -3.59 11.19 0.36
N GLU A 132 -3.07 12.05 -0.51
CA GLU A 132 -3.81 12.60 -1.63
C GLU A 132 -2.97 12.52 -2.88
N ARG A 133 -3.62 12.11 -3.97
CA ARG A 133 -3.05 12.11 -5.33
C ARG A 133 -1.71 11.37 -5.46
N ILE A 134 -1.53 10.27 -4.72
CA ILE A 134 -0.30 9.47 -4.76
C ILE A 134 -0.26 8.61 -6.02
N PRO A 135 0.77 8.70 -6.87
CA PRO A 135 0.91 7.84 -8.05
C PRO A 135 0.95 6.36 -7.65
N VAL A 136 0.00 5.55 -8.13
CA VAL A 136 -0.14 4.15 -7.67
C VAL A 136 0.98 3.26 -8.19
N GLU A 137 1.52 3.54 -9.37
CA GLU A 137 2.54 2.75 -10.05
C GLU A 137 3.81 2.54 -9.22
N GLU A 138 4.21 3.50 -8.40
CA GLU A 138 5.45 3.39 -7.61
C GLU A 138 5.29 2.48 -6.39
N TRP A 139 4.06 2.35 -5.90
CA TRP A 139 3.69 1.58 -4.72
C TRP A 139 3.32 0.12 -5.06
N LEU A 140 3.10 -0.17 -6.34
CA LEU A 140 2.77 -1.52 -6.80
C LEU A 140 4.03 -2.40 -6.94
N PRO A 141 3.88 -3.74 -6.85
CA PRO A 141 4.97 -4.68 -7.12
C PRO A 141 5.52 -4.47 -8.54
N ARG A 142 6.81 -4.79 -8.75
CA ARG A 142 7.56 -4.48 -10.00
C ARG A 142 6.83 -4.89 -11.27
N GLN A 143 6.21 -6.07 -11.26
CA GLN A 143 5.45 -6.63 -12.38
C GLN A 143 4.23 -5.77 -12.75
N TRP A 144 3.63 -5.04 -11.82
CA TRP A 144 2.45 -4.20 -12.05
C TRP A 144 2.77 -2.76 -12.45
N ARG A 145 3.97 -2.28 -12.11
CA ARG A 145 4.35 -0.86 -12.29
C ARG A 145 4.25 -0.37 -13.71
N LYS A 146 4.38 -1.24 -14.71
CA LYS A 146 4.27 -0.85 -16.13
C LYS A 146 2.84 -0.83 -16.64
N HIS A 147 1.93 -1.53 -15.95
CA HIS A 147 0.59 -1.82 -16.43
C HIS A 147 -0.50 -1.03 -15.74
N VAL A 148 -0.23 -0.46 -14.56
CA VAL A 148 -1.23 0.30 -13.80
C VAL A 148 -0.79 1.75 -13.70
N ARG A 149 -1.72 2.67 -13.91
CA ARG A 149 -1.56 4.11 -13.71
C ARG A 149 -2.76 4.66 -12.96
N GLY A 150 -2.56 5.78 -12.28
CA GLY A 150 -3.61 6.52 -11.58
C GLY A 150 -3.08 7.15 -10.31
N THR A 151 -3.94 7.88 -9.62
CA THR A 151 -3.57 8.51 -8.36
C THR A 151 -4.50 8.04 -7.24
N ALA A 152 -3.93 7.58 -6.14
CA ALA A 152 -4.68 7.15 -4.97
C ALA A 152 -4.80 8.26 -3.93
N SER A 153 -5.97 8.33 -3.30
CA SER A 153 -6.25 9.17 -2.15
C SER A 153 -6.96 8.36 -1.07
N GLY A 154 -6.73 8.69 0.19
CA GLY A 154 -7.28 7.90 1.28
C GLY A 154 -6.79 8.26 2.66
N LYS A 155 -7.27 7.48 3.62
CA LYS A 155 -6.94 7.60 5.04
C LYS A 155 -6.63 6.23 5.61
N ILE A 156 -5.64 6.17 6.49
CA ILE A 156 -5.25 4.98 7.25
C ILE A 156 -5.28 5.35 8.74
N LEU A 157 -5.90 4.49 9.54
CA LEU A 157 -5.88 4.50 10.98
C LEU A 157 -5.13 3.25 11.43
N TRP A 158 -4.07 3.41 12.22
CA TRP A 158 -3.30 2.29 12.76
C TRP A 158 -3.24 2.39 14.27
N ARG A 159 -3.70 1.34 14.96
CA ARG A 159 -3.66 1.21 16.41
C ARG A 159 -3.06 -0.11 16.84
N GLY A 160 -2.42 -0.16 17.99
CA GLY A 160 -1.89 -1.42 18.50
C GLY A 160 -1.44 -1.32 19.94
N LYS A 161 -1.37 -2.47 20.63
CA LYS A 161 -0.79 -2.54 21.98
C LYS A 161 0.72 -2.42 21.96
N ASN A 162 1.34 -2.73 20.83
CA ASN A 162 2.76 -2.53 20.56
C ASN A 162 2.95 -2.29 19.05
N PRO A 163 4.13 -1.83 18.57
CA PRO A 163 4.34 -1.50 17.16
C PRO A 163 4.42 -2.74 16.24
N LYS A 164 4.28 -3.96 16.77
CA LYS A 164 4.27 -5.17 15.95
C LYS A 164 2.93 -5.33 15.26
N LEU A 165 2.98 -5.68 13.97
CA LEU A 165 1.81 -5.90 13.12
C LEU A 165 0.85 -6.93 13.74
N GLU A 166 1.40 -7.97 14.37
CA GLU A 166 0.66 -9.09 14.97
C GLU A 166 -0.22 -8.69 16.16
N SER A 167 0.00 -7.50 16.72
CA SER A 167 -0.77 -6.94 17.82
C SER A 167 -1.50 -5.65 17.46
N SER A 168 -1.54 -5.36 16.16
CA SER A 168 -2.12 -4.15 15.62
C SER A 168 -3.41 -4.40 14.88
N THR A 169 -4.24 -3.37 14.91
CA THR A 169 -5.45 -3.23 14.14
C THR A 169 -5.34 -1.99 13.28
N GLY A 170 -5.99 -1.98 12.14
CA GLY A 170 -6.14 -0.75 11.41
C GLY A 170 -7.23 -0.80 10.36
N GLU A 171 -7.55 0.39 9.89
CA GLU A 171 -8.56 0.63 8.89
C GLU A 171 -7.98 1.56 7.84
N ALA A 172 -8.17 1.23 6.58
CA ALA A 172 -7.83 2.09 5.46
C ALA A 172 -9.04 2.25 4.54
N LYS A 173 -9.21 3.45 3.99
CA LYS A 173 -10.10 3.71 2.86
C LYS A 173 -9.24 4.25 1.74
N LEU A 174 -9.40 3.68 0.54
CA LEU A 174 -8.63 4.06 -0.63
C LEU A 174 -9.55 4.26 -1.82
N ARG A 175 -9.29 5.31 -2.59
CA ARG A 175 -9.90 5.59 -3.88
C ARG A 175 -8.79 5.87 -4.89
N VAL A 176 -8.92 5.34 -6.09
CA VAL A 176 -8.03 5.63 -7.22
C VAL A 176 -8.80 6.45 -8.24
N ASP A 177 -8.28 7.63 -8.55
CA ASP A 177 -8.79 8.49 -9.60
C ASP A 177 -7.93 8.35 -10.86
N GLY A 178 -8.59 8.39 -12.02
CA GLY A 178 -7.92 8.25 -13.32
C GLY A 178 -7.25 6.89 -13.53
N GLY A 179 -7.74 5.84 -12.85
CA GLY A 179 -7.19 4.49 -12.92
C GLY A 179 -7.15 3.96 -14.36
N ARG A 180 -5.99 3.48 -14.79
CA ARG A 180 -5.83 2.82 -16.10
C ARG A 180 -5.07 1.53 -15.93
N ILE A 181 -5.55 0.49 -16.61
CA ILE A 181 -4.88 -0.81 -16.69
C ILE A 181 -4.55 -1.03 -18.16
N ILE A 182 -3.27 -1.12 -18.48
CA ILE A 182 -2.76 -1.20 -19.85
C ILE A 182 -1.89 -2.44 -20.03
N GLU A 183 -2.12 -3.14 -21.14
CA GLU A 183 -1.16 -4.15 -21.65
C GLU A 183 -0.88 -5.28 -20.65
N LEU A 184 -1.86 -5.65 -19.81
CA LEU A 184 -1.77 -6.87 -19.01
C LEU A 184 -1.97 -8.08 -19.93
N PRO A 185 -1.09 -9.09 -19.91
CA PRO A 185 -1.16 -10.22 -20.85
C PRO A 185 -2.51 -10.93 -20.88
N PHE A 186 -3.19 -11.07 -19.73
CA PHE A 186 -4.50 -11.70 -19.68
C PHE A 186 -5.58 -10.86 -20.39
N LEU A 187 -5.49 -9.52 -20.32
CA LEU A 187 -6.45 -8.63 -20.98
C LEU A 187 -6.35 -8.68 -22.50
N GLU A 188 -5.15 -8.90 -23.05
CA GLU A 188 -4.99 -9.12 -24.49
C GLU A 188 -5.75 -10.37 -24.96
N ASN A 189 -5.78 -11.42 -24.15
CA ASN A 189 -6.54 -12.61 -24.47
C ASN A 189 -8.05 -12.41 -24.28
N VAL A 190 -8.48 -11.68 -23.25
CA VAL A 190 -9.89 -11.29 -23.11
C VAL A 190 -10.33 -10.48 -24.33
N ALA A 191 -9.53 -9.50 -24.77
CA ALA A 191 -9.81 -8.69 -25.96
C ALA A 191 -9.95 -9.52 -27.23
N LYS A 192 -9.09 -10.52 -27.44
CA LYS A 192 -9.16 -11.42 -28.59
C LYS A 192 -10.42 -12.29 -28.58
N ILE A 193 -10.81 -12.82 -27.42
CA ILE A 193 -11.97 -13.73 -27.30
C ILE A 193 -13.29 -12.96 -27.45
N THR A 194 -13.36 -11.77 -26.84
CA THR A 194 -14.53 -10.88 -26.91
C THR A 194 -14.60 -10.11 -28.24
N ASN A 195 -13.55 -10.15 -29.05
CA ASN A 195 -13.34 -9.28 -30.22
C ASN A 195 -13.45 -7.78 -29.86
N GLU A 196 -13.10 -7.40 -28.63
CA GLU A 196 -13.13 -6.03 -28.13
C GLU A 196 -11.72 -5.55 -27.78
N LYS A 197 -11.07 -4.85 -28.72
CA LYS A 197 -9.73 -4.28 -28.52
C LYS A 197 -9.66 -3.28 -27.38
N ALA A 198 -10.76 -2.61 -27.04
CA ALA A 198 -10.78 -1.67 -25.93
C ALA A 198 -10.59 -2.35 -24.57
N LEU A 199 -10.57 -3.69 -24.47
CA LEU A 199 -10.24 -4.40 -23.23
C LEU A 199 -8.72 -4.51 -22.97
N GLU A 200 -7.87 -4.29 -23.98
CA GLU A 200 -6.40 -4.23 -23.79
C GLU A 200 -5.99 -3.02 -22.92
N ARG A 201 -6.85 -2.01 -22.84
CA ARG A 201 -6.65 -0.75 -22.12
C ARG A 201 -7.93 -0.37 -21.39
N LEU A 202 -8.01 -0.71 -20.11
CA LEU A 202 -9.13 -0.37 -19.26
C LEU A 202 -8.98 1.03 -18.68
N THR A 203 -10.08 1.77 -18.64
CA THR A 203 -10.16 3.07 -17.97
C THR A 203 -11.19 2.98 -16.85
N LEU A 204 -10.73 3.00 -15.61
CA LEU A 204 -11.56 2.82 -14.43
C LEU A 204 -12.23 4.15 -14.08
N ASN A 205 -13.57 4.17 -14.11
CA ASN A 205 -14.39 5.29 -13.67
C ASN A 205 -14.59 5.31 -12.16
N ASP A 206 -14.63 4.13 -11.54
CA ASP A 206 -14.62 3.96 -10.10
C ASP A 206 -13.62 2.87 -9.73
N CYS A 207 -12.84 3.11 -8.68
CA CYS A 207 -11.90 2.15 -8.13
C CYS A 207 -11.68 2.52 -6.67
N SER A 208 -12.37 1.83 -5.78
CA SER A 208 -12.27 2.08 -4.35
C SER A 208 -12.44 0.81 -3.55
N PHE A 209 -11.86 0.80 -2.35
CA PHE A 209 -12.03 -0.26 -1.38
C PHE A 209 -11.72 0.27 0.02
N ALA A 210 -12.22 -0.46 1.02
CA ALA A 210 -11.82 -0.30 2.41
C ALA A 210 -11.08 -1.56 2.87
N LEU A 211 -9.97 -1.40 3.56
CA LEU A 211 -9.22 -2.47 4.19
C LEU A 211 -9.41 -2.36 5.70
N ALA A 212 -9.68 -3.47 6.37
CA ALA A 212 -9.57 -3.58 7.81
C ALA A 212 -8.65 -4.75 8.14
N TRP A 213 -7.70 -4.55 9.05
CA TRP A 213 -6.87 -5.64 9.53
C TRP A 213 -6.90 -5.72 11.05
N ASN A 214 -6.89 -6.96 11.54
CA ASN A 214 -6.67 -7.34 12.92
C ASN A 214 -5.97 -8.71 12.87
N TYR A 215 -4.65 -8.70 12.99
CA TYR A 215 -3.85 -9.89 12.72
C TYR A 215 -4.36 -11.12 13.50
N PRO A 216 -4.45 -12.31 12.87
CA PRO A 216 -3.94 -12.66 11.53
C PRO A 216 -4.96 -12.46 10.39
N LYS A 217 -6.05 -11.72 10.62
CA LYS A 217 -7.11 -11.48 9.65
C LYS A 217 -6.96 -10.10 8.99
N ALA A 218 -7.15 -10.08 7.69
CA ALA A 218 -7.32 -8.87 6.89
C ALA A 218 -8.58 -9.02 6.02
N GLU A 219 -9.35 -7.95 5.88
CA GLU A 219 -10.58 -7.92 5.10
C GLU A 219 -10.58 -6.68 4.20
N ILE A 220 -10.69 -6.91 2.90
CA ILE A 220 -10.96 -5.89 1.90
C ILE A 220 -12.46 -5.91 1.65
N LYS A 221 -13.15 -4.82 1.98
CA LYS A 221 -14.59 -4.66 1.86
C LYS A 221 -14.92 -3.45 1.00
N ASN A 222 -16.19 -3.36 0.60
CA ASN A 222 -16.69 -2.28 -0.25
C ASN A 222 -15.82 -2.11 -1.51
N ILE A 223 -15.36 -3.24 -2.08
CA ILE A 223 -14.66 -3.21 -3.36
C ILE A 223 -15.64 -2.67 -4.37
N ALA A 224 -15.26 -1.64 -5.10
CA ALA A 224 -16.02 -1.08 -6.20
C ALA A 224 -15.03 -0.73 -7.30
N ILE A 225 -15.07 -1.49 -8.39
CA ILE A 225 -14.25 -1.26 -9.58
C ILE A 225 -15.20 -1.23 -10.77
N GLU A 226 -15.17 -0.17 -11.56
CA GLU A 226 -16.06 -0.01 -12.70
C GLU A 226 -15.33 0.63 -13.88
N GLU A 227 -15.53 0.05 -15.06
CA GLU A 227 -15.42 0.78 -16.32
C GLU A 227 -16.81 0.85 -16.94
N ARG A 228 -17.35 2.07 -16.97
CA ARG A 228 -18.74 2.35 -17.32
C ARG A 228 -19.06 1.79 -18.69
N GLY A 229 -20.12 1.00 -18.77
CA GLY A 229 -20.58 0.37 -20.00
C GLY A 229 -19.82 -0.90 -20.40
N LYS A 230 -18.75 -1.29 -19.66
CA LYS A 230 -18.03 -2.55 -19.91
C LYS A 230 -18.23 -3.55 -18.78
N PHE A 231 -17.82 -3.21 -17.57
CA PHE A 231 -17.90 -4.12 -16.43
C PHE A 231 -17.97 -3.38 -15.10
N ARG A 232 -18.47 -4.07 -14.09
CA ARG A 232 -18.50 -3.63 -12.71
C ARG A 232 -18.18 -4.80 -11.77
N VAL A 233 -17.37 -4.53 -10.77
CA VAL A 233 -16.94 -5.48 -9.75
C VAL A 233 -17.30 -4.91 -8.40
N VAL A 234 -18.08 -5.65 -7.62
CA VAL A 234 -18.42 -5.30 -6.25
C VAL A 234 -18.15 -6.50 -5.34
N GLY A 235 -17.68 -6.29 -4.12
CA GLY A 235 -17.61 -7.40 -3.18
C GLY A 235 -16.67 -7.21 -2.01
N ARG A 236 -16.23 -8.35 -1.49
CA ARG A 236 -15.33 -8.45 -0.34
C ARG A 236 -14.41 -9.65 -0.44
N ILE A 237 -13.22 -9.50 0.10
CA ILE A 237 -12.17 -10.51 0.17
C ILE A 237 -11.64 -10.53 1.60
N GLN A 238 -11.41 -11.71 2.14
CA GLN A 238 -10.79 -11.93 3.44
C GLN A 238 -9.56 -12.82 3.27
N VAL A 239 -8.50 -12.46 3.98
CA VAL A 239 -7.31 -13.29 4.16
C VAL A 239 -7.12 -13.55 5.64
N GLU A 240 -7.01 -14.81 6.03
CA GLU A 240 -6.69 -15.20 7.41
C GLU A 240 -5.62 -16.27 7.41
N LYS A 241 -4.45 -16.00 8.02
CA LYS A 241 -3.33 -16.97 8.06
C LYS A 241 -2.98 -17.58 6.68
N LYS A 242 -3.02 -16.78 5.61
CA LYS A 242 -2.86 -17.14 4.19
C LYS A 242 -4.06 -17.84 3.53
N GLU A 243 -5.10 -18.22 4.25
CA GLU A 243 -6.33 -18.71 3.64
C GLU A 243 -7.06 -17.55 2.98
N LEU A 244 -7.39 -17.70 1.70
CA LEU A 244 -8.12 -16.71 0.91
C LEU A 244 -9.58 -17.14 0.85
N SER A 245 -10.50 -16.24 1.16
CA SER A 245 -11.93 -16.43 0.96
C SER A 245 -12.59 -15.13 0.53
N GLY A 246 -13.67 -15.19 -0.24
CA GLY A 246 -14.34 -13.97 -0.66
C GLY A 246 -15.50 -14.21 -1.58
N THR A 247 -16.24 -13.14 -1.82
CA THR A 247 -17.35 -13.15 -2.78
C THR A 247 -17.32 -11.83 -3.53
N ILE A 248 -17.28 -11.95 -4.86
CA ILE A 248 -17.24 -10.84 -5.78
C ILE A 248 -18.42 -10.98 -6.74
N GLU A 249 -19.25 -9.96 -6.84
CA GLU A 249 -20.24 -9.81 -7.90
C GLU A 249 -19.57 -9.18 -9.11
N LEU A 250 -19.60 -9.89 -10.22
CA LEU A 250 -19.04 -9.46 -11.50
C LEU A 250 -20.20 -9.20 -12.48
N GLY A 251 -20.40 -7.92 -12.81
CA GLY A 251 -21.28 -7.45 -13.85
C GLY A 251 -20.51 -7.20 -15.15
N VAL A 252 -20.96 -7.75 -16.26
CA VAL A 252 -20.35 -7.59 -17.58
C VAL A 252 -21.41 -7.18 -18.60
N ALA A 253 -21.08 -6.24 -19.48
CA ALA A 253 -22.01 -5.79 -20.52
C ALA A 253 -22.30 -6.94 -21.49
N ARG A 254 -23.56 -7.07 -21.94
CA ARG A 254 -24.00 -8.21 -22.75
C ARG A 254 -23.12 -8.46 -23.97
N TYR A 255 -22.78 -7.40 -24.70
CA TYR A 255 -22.00 -7.50 -25.93
C TYR A 255 -20.58 -8.07 -25.70
N LEU A 256 -20.02 -7.95 -24.49
CA LEU A 256 -18.75 -8.56 -24.13
C LEU A 256 -18.86 -10.05 -23.80
N LEU A 257 -20.08 -10.59 -23.76
CA LEU A 257 -20.38 -12.00 -23.51
C LEU A 257 -20.90 -12.71 -24.76
N ASP A 258 -20.95 -12.06 -25.93
CA ASP A 258 -21.49 -12.65 -27.16
C ASP A 258 -20.71 -13.88 -27.66
N TRP A 259 -19.46 -14.02 -27.23
CA TRP A 259 -18.61 -15.18 -27.50
C TRP A 259 -18.97 -16.40 -26.65
N LEU A 260 -19.64 -16.19 -25.51
CA LEU A 260 -20.00 -17.25 -24.56
C LEU A 260 -21.36 -17.84 -25.02
N PRO A 261 -21.45 -19.14 -25.32
CA PRO A 261 -22.74 -19.78 -25.54
C PRO A 261 -23.60 -19.62 -24.29
N LYS A 262 -24.89 -19.33 -24.42
CA LYS A 262 -25.85 -19.22 -23.30
C LYS A 262 -25.27 -18.50 -22.07
N PRO A 263 -24.84 -17.23 -22.21
CA PRO A 263 -24.18 -16.50 -21.14
C PRO A 263 -25.05 -16.37 -19.88
N GLU A 264 -26.36 -16.53 -19.98
CA GLU A 264 -27.31 -16.55 -18.86
C GLU A 264 -27.11 -17.74 -17.91
N GLU A 265 -26.52 -18.87 -18.38
CA GLU A 265 -26.17 -19.99 -17.50
C GLU A 265 -24.98 -19.64 -16.57
N VAL A 266 -24.09 -18.74 -17.01
CA VAL A 266 -22.94 -18.27 -16.22
C VAL A 266 -23.22 -16.94 -15.53
N PHE A 267 -24.05 -16.08 -16.12
CA PHE A 267 -24.43 -14.77 -15.60
C PHE A 267 -25.96 -14.68 -15.50
N PRO A 268 -26.55 -15.30 -14.46
CA PRO A 268 -28.00 -15.52 -14.37
C PRO A 268 -28.81 -14.27 -14.02
N HIS A 269 -28.17 -13.21 -13.55
CA HIS A 269 -28.84 -12.00 -13.09
C HIS A 269 -28.63 -10.85 -14.07
N GLN A 270 -29.65 -10.02 -14.29
CA GLN A 270 -29.56 -8.84 -15.14
C GLN A 270 -30.08 -7.61 -14.41
N HIS A 271 -29.23 -6.60 -14.24
CA HIS A 271 -29.61 -5.30 -13.72
C HIS A 271 -28.53 -4.25 -14.05
N ASP A 272 -28.89 -2.97 -13.99
CA ASP A 272 -27.99 -1.83 -14.22
C ASP A 272 -27.22 -1.88 -15.56
N GLY A 273 -27.81 -2.53 -16.57
CA GLY A 273 -27.19 -2.67 -17.91
C GLY A 273 -26.14 -3.77 -18.02
N PHE A 274 -25.96 -4.60 -16.98
CA PHE A 274 -24.99 -5.70 -16.97
C PHE A 274 -25.67 -7.06 -16.75
N LEU A 275 -25.00 -8.10 -17.20
CA LEU A 275 -25.23 -9.48 -16.75
C LEU A 275 -24.28 -9.79 -15.60
N TRP A 276 -24.83 -10.29 -14.51
CA TRP A 276 -24.18 -10.44 -13.23
C TRP A 276 -24.01 -11.90 -12.85
N THR A 277 -22.88 -12.18 -12.21
CA THR A 277 -22.60 -13.47 -11.59
C THR A 277 -21.84 -13.28 -10.29
N THR A 278 -22.07 -14.19 -9.36
CA THR A 278 -21.30 -14.28 -8.13
C THR A 278 -20.09 -15.18 -8.36
N VAL A 279 -18.91 -14.65 -8.05
CA VAL A 279 -17.63 -15.37 -8.09
C VAL A 279 -17.20 -15.62 -6.65
N HIS A 280 -17.00 -16.89 -6.31
CA HIS A 280 -16.51 -17.32 -5.01
C HIS A 280 -14.99 -17.48 -5.07
N LEU A 281 -14.27 -16.75 -4.22
CA LEU A 281 -12.83 -16.89 -4.06
C LEU A 281 -12.53 -17.85 -2.91
N SER A 282 -11.56 -18.75 -3.10
CA SER A 282 -11.13 -19.73 -2.11
C SER A 282 -9.63 -20.06 -2.25
N GLY A 283 -9.14 -21.02 -1.47
CA GLY A 283 -7.75 -21.48 -1.52
C GLY A 283 -6.83 -20.70 -0.59
N THR A 284 -5.61 -20.40 -1.06
CA THR A 284 -4.61 -19.67 -0.27
C THR A 284 -4.05 -18.49 -1.07
N THR A 285 -3.36 -17.56 -0.41
CA THR A 285 -2.66 -16.46 -1.10
C THR A 285 -1.62 -16.96 -2.11
N ASP A 286 -1.03 -18.13 -1.86
CA ASP A 286 -0.01 -18.75 -2.70
C ASP A 286 -0.63 -19.60 -3.84
N ALA A 287 -1.87 -20.06 -3.67
CA ALA A 287 -2.63 -20.85 -4.62
C ALA A 287 -4.12 -20.45 -4.59
N PRO A 288 -4.48 -19.25 -5.10
CA PRO A 288 -5.85 -18.76 -5.10
C PRO A 288 -6.72 -19.57 -6.08
N GLN A 289 -7.98 -19.77 -5.71
CA GLN A 289 -8.97 -20.51 -6.49
C GLN A 289 -10.25 -19.69 -6.69
N GLN A 290 -11.00 -20.01 -7.76
CA GLN A 290 -12.28 -19.40 -8.06
C GLN A 290 -13.16 -20.34 -8.90
N ASP A 291 -14.48 -20.12 -8.86
CA ASP A 291 -15.50 -20.99 -9.45
C ASP A 291 -16.02 -20.53 -10.83
N LEU A 292 -15.68 -19.32 -11.30
CA LEU A 292 -16.10 -18.79 -12.59
C LEU A 292 -15.47 -19.52 -13.78
N SER A 293 -14.16 -19.81 -13.75
CA SER A 293 -13.49 -20.52 -14.86
C SER A 293 -14.07 -21.91 -15.10
N PRO A 294 -14.27 -22.77 -14.07
CA PRO A 294 -14.99 -24.03 -14.24
C PRO A 294 -16.37 -23.85 -14.87
N ARG A 295 -17.17 -22.89 -14.39
CA ARG A 295 -18.53 -22.63 -14.90
C ARG A 295 -18.53 -22.23 -16.37
N ILE A 296 -17.60 -21.38 -16.80
CA ILE A 296 -17.44 -21.04 -18.22
C ILE A 296 -17.11 -22.29 -19.03
N MET A 297 -16.17 -23.13 -18.56
CA MET A 297 -15.78 -24.35 -19.26
C MET A 297 -16.92 -25.35 -19.42
N GLU A 298 -17.83 -25.43 -18.45
CA GLU A 298 -18.98 -26.33 -18.53
C GLU A 298 -19.92 -26.00 -19.69
N VAL A 299 -20.01 -24.72 -20.05
CA VAL A 299 -20.86 -24.29 -21.17
C VAL A 299 -20.21 -24.58 -22.53
N PHE A 300 -18.89 -24.81 -22.56
CA PHE A 300 -18.13 -25.17 -23.76
C PHE A 300 -17.89 -26.68 -23.93
N LYS A 301 -18.65 -27.55 -23.24
CA LYS A 301 -18.46 -29.02 -23.17
C LYS A 301 -18.33 -29.77 -24.51
N GLU A 302 -18.54 -29.13 -25.66
CA GLU A 302 -18.36 -29.74 -27.00
C GLU A 302 -17.15 -29.23 -27.81
N ASN A 303 -16.49 -28.11 -27.47
CA ASN A 303 -15.21 -27.68 -28.06
C ASN A 303 -14.60 -26.45 -27.35
N PRO A 304 -13.86 -26.63 -26.24
CA PRO A 304 -13.10 -25.52 -25.66
C PRO A 304 -11.91 -25.20 -26.57
N GLY A 305 -12.02 -24.12 -27.36
CA GLY A 305 -10.93 -23.69 -28.22
C GLY A 305 -9.64 -23.41 -27.43
N ALA A 306 -8.47 -23.65 -28.05
CA ALA A 306 -7.16 -23.47 -27.40
C ALA A 306 -6.96 -22.06 -26.78
N ALA A 307 -7.60 -21.03 -27.35
CA ALA A 307 -7.59 -19.67 -26.83
C ALA A 307 -8.28 -19.53 -25.45
N LEU A 308 -9.37 -20.27 -25.20
CA LEU A 308 -10.08 -20.28 -23.91
C LEU A 308 -9.23 -20.94 -22.83
N GLY A 309 -8.64 -22.09 -23.13
CA GLY A 309 -7.74 -22.78 -22.20
C GLY A 309 -6.55 -21.90 -21.80
N LEU A 310 -5.97 -21.17 -22.75
CA LEU A 310 -4.88 -20.22 -22.49
C LEU A 310 -5.34 -19.05 -21.60
N LEU A 311 -6.52 -18.46 -21.87
CA LEU A 311 -7.07 -17.36 -21.07
C LEU A 311 -7.26 -17.77 -19.61
N LEU A 312 -7.89 -18.92 -19.36
CA LEU A 312 -8.16 -19.37 -17.98
C LEU A 312 -6.87 -19.71 -17.23
N ARG A 313 -5.88 -20.28 -17.92
CA ARG A 313 -4.56 -20.52 -17.32
C ARG A 313 -3.86 -19.22 -16.94
N GLN A 314 -3.85 -18.25 -17.85
CA GLN A 314 -3.24 -16.94 -17.57
C GLN A 314 -3.97 -16.17 -16.48
N PHE A 315 -5.30 -16.31 -16.37
CA PHE A 315 -6.04 -15.74 -15.26
C PHE A 315 -5.64 -16.36 -13.91
N GLY A 316 -5.45 -17.68 -13.87
CA GLY A 316 -4.92 -18.36 -12.68
C GLY A 316 -3.49 -17.94 -12.32
N GLU A 317 -2.59 -17.85 -13.31
CA GLU A 317 -1.23 -17.32 -13.12
C GLU A 317 -1.25 -15.86 -12.64
N TRP A 318 -2.14 -15.03 -13.20
CA TRP A 318 -2.31 -13.64 -12.80
C TRP A 318 -2.83 -13.52 -11.36
N LEU A 319 -3.84 -14.31 -10.96
CA LEU A 319 -4.32 -14.33 -9.57
C LEU A 319 -3.19 -14.71 -8.62
N LYS A 320 -2.40 -15.73 -8.97
CA LYS A 320 -1.24 -16.12 -8.19
C LYS A 320 -0.23 -14.99 -8.05
N ASN A 321 0.01 -14.21 -9.09
CA ASN A 321 0.91 -13.05 -9.04
C ASN A 321 0.30 -11.84 -8.31
N ALA A 322 -1.03 -11.74 -8.25
CA ALA A 322 -1.74 -10.68 -7.53
C ALA A 322 -1.73 -10.91 -6.01
N PHE A 323 -1.89 -12.16 -5.58
CA PHE A 323 -1.96 -12.55 -4.16
C PHE A 323 -0.67 -13.14 -3.60
N GLY A 324 0.19 -13.69 -4.46
CA GLY A 324 1.49 -14.22 -4.10
C GLY A 324 2.47 -13.07 -3.85
N GLY A 325 3.04 -13.04 -2.65
CA GLY A 325 4.15 -12.15 -2.36
C GLY A 325 5.41 -12.64 -3.06
N GLU A 326 6.04 -11.77 -3.84
CA GLU A 326 7.50 -11.73 -3.89
C GLU A 326 8.01 -10.89 -2.71
#